data_AF-A0A2G4DXD9-F1
#
_entry.id   AF-A0A2G4DXD9-F1
#
_cell.length_a   1.000
_cell.length_b   1.000
_cell.length_c   1.000
_cell.angle_alpha   90.00
_cell.angle_beta   90.00
_cell.angle_gamma   90.00
#
_symmetry.space_group_name_H-M   'P 1'
#
loop_
_entity.id
_entity.type
_entity.pdbx_description
1 polymer ?
#
loop_
_entity_poly.entity_id
_entity_poly.type
_entity_poly.pdbx_seq_one_letter_code
_entity_poly.pdbx_strand_id
1 'polypeptide(L)'
;MQWLDVPQNYYDDLGARFGFDDGFLDKLAQHHVLYDRDADGGELFHAYTQAFDARFFFEILHRSNGYAGNGEANAAVRLAAMARARSGSGRA
;
A
#
# COMPACT_ATOMS: atom_id res chain seq x y z
N MET A 1 -14.03 9.01 5.49
CA MET A 1 -13.19 7.81 5.30
C MET A 1 -11.87 8.30 4.75
N GLN A 2 -10.75 8.00 5.42
CA GLN A 2 -9.41 8.49 5.04
C GLN A 2 -8.55 7.32 4.59
N TRP A 3 -7.68 7.56 3.60
CA TRP A 3 -6.69 6.60 3.13
C TRP A 3 -5.56 6.43 4.14
N LEU A 4 -4.91 5.27 4.10
CA LEU A 4 -3.73 4.98 4.90
C LEU A 4 -2.51 5.64 4.26
N ASP A 5 -1.85 6.54 4.99
CA ASP A 5 -0.67 7.24 4.47
C ASP A 5 0.53 6.29 4.33
N VAL A 6 0.85 5.96 3.08
CA VAL A 6 2.04 5.18 2.73
C VAL A 6 3.25 6.12 2.64
N PRO A 7 4.39 5.78 3.26
CA PRO A 7 5.59 6.63 3.23
C PRO A 7 6.20 6.76 1.84
N GLN A 8 6.73 7.95 1.50
CA GLN A 8 7.34 8.18 0.18
C GLN A 8 8.47 7.20 -0.14
N ASN A 9 9.28 6.84 0.87
CA ASN A 9 10.41 5.92 0.70
C ASN A 9 10.00 4.50 0.26
N TYR A 10 8.71 4.15 0.40
CA TYR A 10 8.18 2.91 -0.16
C TYR A 10 8.18 2.94 -1.70
N TYR A 11 7.80 4.07 -2.30
CA TYR A 11 7.75 4.23 -3.75
C TYR A 11 9.14 4.31 -4.37
N ASP A 12 10.09 4.92 -3.65
CA ASP A 12 11.50 4.95 -4.05
C ASP A 12 12.08 3.51 -4.12
N ASP A 13 11.79 2.68 -3.10
CA ASP A 13 12.17 1.26 -3.10
C ASP A 13 11.47 0.47 -4.21
N LEU A 14 10.19 0.76 -4.47
CA LEU A 14 9.42 0.14 -5.55
C LEU A 14 10.08 0.41 -6.92
N GLY A 15 10.48 1.66 -7.16
CA GLY A 15 11.20 2.07 -8.36
C GLY A 15 12.52 1.31 -8.51
N ALA A 16 13.31 1.22 -7.45
CA ALA A 16 14.58 0.49 -7.45
C ALA A 16 14.42 -1.02 -7.73
N ARG A 17 13.34 -1.63 -7.22
CA ARG A 17 13.09 -3.08 -7.34
C ARG A 17 12.50 -3.49 -8.70
N PHE A 18 11.59 -2.69 -9.23
CA PHE A 18 10.80 -3.06 -10.42
C PHE A 18 11.12 -2.21 -11.67
N GLY A 19 11.92 -1.15 -11.54
CA GLY A 19 12.32 -0.30 -12.65
C GLY A 19 11.18 0.51 -13.24
N PHE A 20 10.21 0.92 -12.41
CA PHE A 20 9.10 1.76 -12.84
C PHE A 20 9.55 3.19 -13.15
N ASP A 21 8.84 3.84 -14.06
CA ASP A 21 9.03 5.27 -14.32
C ASP A 21 8.44 6.14 -13.21
N ASP A 22 9.03 7.33 -13.03
CA ASP A 22 8.61 8.30 -12.01
C ASP A 22 7.12 8.66 -12.11
N GLY A 23 6.58 8.75 -13.34
CA GLY A 23 5.17 9.10 -13.56
C GLY A 23 4.20 8.00 -13.09
N PHE A 24 4.60 6.75 -13.14
CA PHE A 24 3.85 5.63 -12.55
C PHE A 24 3.97 5.60 -11.03
N LEU A 25 5.17 5.78 -10.50
CA LEU A 25 5.42 5.84 -9.04
C LEU A 25 4.65 6.99 -8.39
N ASP A 26 4.62 8.16 -9.02
CA ASP A 26 3.87 9.32 -8.56
C ASP A 26 2.37 9.04 -8.49
N LYS A 27 1.80 8.30 -9.46
CA LYS A 27 0.39 7.89 -9.43
C LYS A 27 0.12 6.95 -8.26
N LEU A 28 1.00 5.97 -8.02
CA LEU A 28 0.85 5.06 -6.89
C LEU A 28 0.92 5.82 -5.56
N ALA A 29 1.86 6.76 -5.44
CA ALA A 29 2.02 7.62 -4.26
C ALA A 29 0.80 8.51 -4.02
N GLN A 30 0.31 9.18 -5.06
CA GLN A 30 -0.85 10.07 -4.99
C GLN A 30 -2.13 9.35 -4.58
N HIS A 31 -2.22 8.04 -4.86
CA HIS A 31 -3.37 7.21 -4.51
C HIS A 31 -3.12 6.28 -3.30
N HIS A 32 -1.98 6.39 -2.62
CA HIS A 32 -1.59 5.54 -1.49
C HIS A 32 -1.67 4.03 -1.81
N VAL A 33 -1.38 3.67 -3.05
CA VAL A 33 -1.46 2.30 -3.55
C VAL A 33 -0.15 1.59 -3.23
N LEU A 34 -0.25 0.44 -2.57
CA LEU A 34 0.83 -0.51 -2.45
C LEU A 34 0.79 -1.48 -3.64
N TYR A 35 1.94 -2.00 -4.01
CA TYR A 35 2.14 -2.83 -5.18
C TYR A 35 2.91 -4.10 -4.81
N ASP A 36 2.51 -5.23 -5.39
CA ASP A 36 3.26 -6.48 -5.33
C ASP A 36 3.22 -7.18 -6.69
N ARG A 37 4.26 -7.95 -6.99
CA ARG A 37 4.36 -8.75 -8.21
C ARG A 37 4.95 -10.10 -7.86
N ASP A 38 4.27 -11.17 -8.28
CA ASP A 38 4.78 -12.53 -8.08
C ASP A 38 5.80 -12.93 -9.17
N ALA A 39 6.38 -14.12 -9.01
CA ALA A 39 7.37 -14.65 -9.94
C ALA A 39 6.81 -14.96 -11.34
N ASP A 40 5.50 -15.20 -11.45
CA ASP A 40 4.81 -15.55 -12.68
C ASP A 40 4.33 -14.29 -13.45
N GLY A 41 4.55 -13.10 -12.91
CA GLY A 41 4.16 -11.82 -13.50
C GLY A 41 2.74 -11.37 -13.15
N GLY A 42 2.10 -12.04 -12.18
CA GLY A 42 0.89 -11.59 -11.52
C GLY A 42 1.15 -10.28 -10.79
N GLU A 43 0.24 -9.32 -10.89
CA GLU A 43 0.36 -8.04 -10.17
C GLU A 43 -0.80 -7.83 -9.20
N LEU A 44 -0.48 -7.23 -8.06
CA LEU A 44 -1.42 -6.80 -7.04
C LEU A 44 -1.26 -5.31 -6.80
N PHE A 45 -2.35 -4.57 -6.98
CA PHE A 45 -2.49 -3.21 -6.51
C PHE A 45 -3.45 -3.24 -5.33
N HIS A 46 -3.08 -2.66 -4.20
CA HIS A 46 -4.00 -2.58 -3.08
C HIS A 46 -3.81 -1.30 -2.25
N ALA A 47 -4.92 -0.75 -1.80
CA ALA A 47 -4.97 0.44 -0.97
C ALA A 47 -5.80 0.15 0.28
N TYR A 48 -5.38 0.73 1.40
CA TYR A 48 -6.01 0.55 2.69
C TYR A 48 -6.63 1.84 3.16
N THR A 49 -7.75 1.73 3.86
CA THR A 49 -8.25 2.86 4.65
C THR A 49 -7.64 2.84 6.04
N GLN A 50 -7.67 3.99 6.72
CA GLN A 50 -7.49 4.00 8.16
C GLN A 50 -8.61 3.19 8.85
N ALA A 51 -8.35 2.74 10.08
CA ALA A 51 -9.33 2.01 10.86
C ALA A 51 -10.54 2.90 11.19
N PHE A 52 -11.73 2.44 10.85
CA PHE A 52 -12.98 3.05 11.25
C PHE A 52 -13.23 2.77 12.74
N ASP A 53 -13.33 3.86 13.52
CA ASP A 53 -13.60 3.82 14.96
C ASP A 53 -12.69 2.83 15.71
N ALA A 54 -11.42 2.77 15.31
CA ALA A 54 -10.39 1.85 15.83
C ALA A 54 -10.75 0.35 15.80
N ARG A 55 -11.74 -0.06 14.98
CA ARG A 55 -12.26 -1.44 14.94
C ARG A 55 -11.85 -2.22 13.70
N PHE A 56 -12.26 -1.74 12.53
CA PHE A 56 -11.99 -2.42 11.25
C PHE A 56 -11.52 -1.42 10.20
N PHE A 57 -10.75 -1.89 9.24
CA PHE A 57 -10.35 -1.12 8.06
C PHE A 57 -10.86 -1.83 6.82
N PHE A 58 -10.84 -1.15 5.69
CA PHE A 58 -11.10 -1.75 4.39
C PHE A 58 -9.83 -1.82 3.58
N GLU A 59 -9.75 -2.87 2.77
CA GLU A 59 -8.74 -3.05 1.73
C GLU A 59 -9.48 -3.10 0.40
N ILE A 60 -9.00 -2.30 -0.55
CA ILE A 60 -9.45 -2.35 -1.94
C ILE A 60 -8.27 -2.84 -2.74
N LEU A 61 -8.48 -3.90 -3.52
CA LEU A 61 -7.42 -4.52 -4.31
C LEU A 61 -7.85 -4.79 -5.75
N HIS A 62 -6.87 -4.75 -6.63
CA HIS A 62 -6.97 -5.15 -8.03
C HIS A 62 -5.85 -6.16 -8.30
N ARG A 63 -6.24 -7.35 -8.75
CA ARG A 63 -5.33 -8.42 -9.20
C ARG A 63 -5.36 -8.50 -10.71
N SER A 64 -4.19 -8.54 -11.34
CA SER A 64 -4.03 -8.82 -12.77
C SER A 64 -3.14 -10.05 -12.97
N ASN A 65 -3.16 -10.61 -14.18
CA ASN A 65 -2.28 -11.70 -14.63
C ASN A 65 -2.24 -12.93 -13.71
N GLY A 66 -3.34 -13.23 -13.01
CA GLY A 66 -3.45 -14.44 -12.19
C GLY A 66 -2.80 -14.36 -10.81
N TYR A 67 -2.44 -13.17 -10.32
CA TYR A 67 -1.82 -13.01 -9.00
C TYR A 67 -2.61 -13.69 -7.87
N ALA A 68 -2.00 -14.71 -7.26
CA ALA A 68 -2.63 -15.56 -6.24
C ALA A 68 -2.20 -15.24 -4.80
N GLY A 69 -1.17 -14.39 -4.62
CA GLY A 69 -0.64 -14.02 -3.29
C GLY A 69 -1.56 -13.09 -2.48
N ASN A 70 -1.10 -12.59 -1.33
CA ASN A 70 -1.86 -11.63 -0.52
C ASN A 70 -1.09 -10.34 -0.24
N GLY A 71 -0.08 -10.01 -1.06
CA GLY A 71 0.74 -8.83 -0.85
C GLY A 71 1.59 -8.91 0.43
N GLU A 72 2.13 -10.09 0.74
CA GLU A 72 2.91 -10.32 1.97
C GLU A 72 4.10 -9.35 2.09
N ALA A 73 4.72 -9.01 0.96
CA ALA A 73 5.80 -8.03 0.88
C ALA A 73 5.41 -6.65 1.44
N ASN A 74 4.12 -6.30 1.35
CA ASN A 74 3.58 -5.02 1.79
C ASN A 74 3.10 -5.02 3.25
N ALA A 75 3.09 -6.18 3.92
CA ALA A 75 2.56 -6.32 5.27
C ALA A 75 3.28 -5.42 6.29
N ALA A 76 4.60 -5.34 6.23
CA ALA A 76 5.39 -4.52 7.15
C ALA A 76 5.10 -3.02 6.99
N VAL A 77 5.04 -2.55 5.74
CA VAL A 77 4.74 -1.15 5.40
C VAL A 77 3.34 -0.78 5.87
N ARG A 78 2.36 -1.64 5.61
CA ARG A 78 0.98 -1.48 6.07
C ARG A 78 0.89 -1.39 7.59
N LEU A 79 1.53 -2.30 8.32
CA LEU A 79 1.51 -2.29 9.79
C LEU A 79 2.15 -1.03 10.36
N ALA A 80 3.26 -0.58 9.78
CA ALA A 80 3.93 0.66 10.18
C ALA A 80 3.05 1.90 9.93
N ALA A 81 2.42 1.98 8.75
CA ALA A 81 1.50 3.07 8.42
C ALA A 81 0.27 3.06 9.34
N MET A 82 -0.30 1.89 9.65
CA MET A 82 -1.42 1.77 10.59
C MET A 82 -1.02 2.18 12.02
N ALA A 83 0.20 1.85 12.46
CA ALA A 83 0.71 2.29 13.75
C ALA A 83 0.87 3.82 13.84
N ARG A 84 1.32 4.46 12.76
CA ARG A 84 1.38 5.93 12.65
C ARG A 84 0.00 6.58 12.69
N ALA A 85 -0.97 6.04 11.94
CA ALA A 85 -2.35 6.55 11.97
C ALA A 85 -2.98 6.47 13.38
N ARG A 86 -2.76 5.37 14.11
CA ARG A 86 -3.25 5.23 15.50
C ARG A 86 -2.60 6.22 16.47
N SER A 87 -1.32 6.50 16.31
CA SER A 87 -0.61 7.44 17.20
C SER A 87 -0.98 8.91 16.90
N GLY A 88 -1.36 9.24 15.67
CA GLY A 88 -1.93 10.55 15.31
C GLY A 88 -3.36 10.76 15.83
N SER A 89 -4.16 9.69 15.96
CA SER A 89 -5.54 9.72 16.46
C SER A 89 -5.67 9.99 17.96
N GLY A 90 -4.60 9.86 18.76
CA GLY A 90 -4.61 10.08 20.22
C GLY A 90 -4.33 11.51 20.67
N ARG A 91 -4.34 12.49 19.76
CA ARG A 91 -3.98 13.91 20.03
C ARG A 91 -5.07 14.93 19.66
N ALA A 92 -6.33 14.51 19.60
CA ALA A 92 -7.48 15.40 19.41
C ALA A 92 -8.33 15.49 20.69
#